data_AF-A0A2U8WSQ8-F1
#
_entry.id   AF-A0A2U8WSQ8-F1
#
_cell.length_a   1.000
_cell.length_b   1.000
_cell.length_c   1.000
_cell.angle_alpha   90.00
_cell.angle_beta   90.00
_cell.angle_gamma   90.00
#
_symmetry.space_group_name_H-M   'P 1'
#
loop_
_entity.id
_entity.type
_entity.pdbx_description
1 polymer ?
#
loop_
_entity_poly.entity_id
_entity_poly.type
_entity_poly.pdbx_seq_one_letter_code
_entity_poly.pdbx_strand_id
1 'polypeptide(L)'
;MRDGSGRWGLGLAALAAVAIPFAVIAALDPRIGWLRPRPASETVQAPPSRLPDRSPAEATSAPRPEARSETRSESWPPAPERPCPVCAAADAPAPLRGALPDPDIQIPDVSAERAAQRERLIGWTAHPDRVSGSAAALDLIGLVFTAPRDPGTGYRPLAIDLAGAPDRAVVVVTEQPLRLALTSLPPDRAGALGVEASAAFGLADGRSGLLAGFRALPYGAAAVAPVLDPSRFGPGTLRDFCAALRLWAVQFGLPVGRTRYTLIENPTQIALAGEAVHTDGTARGRVSGRRLARLCRA
;
A
#
# COMPACT_ATOMS: atom_id res chain seq x y z
N MET A 1 16.36 -46.92 -3.33
CA MET A 1 17.44 -46.14 -3.97
C MET A 1 17.21 -44.68 -3.62
N ARG A 2 17.73 -43.99 -2.58
CA ARG A 2 18.98 -44.03 -1.80
C ARG A 2 20.19 -44.69 -2.46
N ASP A 3 21.08 -43.83 -2.95
CA ASP A 3 22.53 -43.91 -2.77
C ASP A 3 22.88 -42.73 -1.83
N GLY A 4 23.90 -42.74 -0.98
CA GLY A 4 25.13 -43.51 -0.94
C GLY A 4 26.15 -42.54 -0.35
N SER A 5 26.29 -42.57 0.98
CA SER A 5 26.92 -41.56 1.83
C SER A 5 28.36 -41.18 1.47
N GLY A 6 28.63 -39.87 1.34
CA GLY A 6 29.97 -39.29 1.14
C GLY A 6 30.09 -37.85 1.65
N ARG A 7 29.88 -37.67 2.95
CA ARG A 7 30.29 -36.54 3.83
C ARG A 7 31.74 -36.06 3.49
N TRP A 8 32.23 -34.82 3.57
CA TRP A 8 31.91 -33.54 4.22
C TRP A 8 32.49 -32.37 3.38
N GLY A 9 31.89 -31.17 3.49
CA GLY A 9 32.50 -29.92 3.05
C GLY A 9 31.83 -28.71 3.72
N LEU A 10 32.22 -28.44 4.96
CA LEU A 10 31.98 -27.17 5.64
C LEU A 10 32.78 -26.07 4.94
N GLY A 11 32.11 -24.96 4.62
CA GLY A 11 32.70 -23.68 4.24
C GLY A 11 31.57 -22.66 4.16
N LEU A 12 31.10 -22.06 5.27
CA LEU A 12 31.71 -20.87 5.89
C LEU A 12 32.15 -19.84 4.83
N ALA A 13 31.16 -19.20 4.21
CA ALA A 13 31.31 -17.89 3.59
C ALA A 13 30.03 -17.06 3.81
N ALA A 14 30.09 -16.23 4.86
CA ALA A 14 29.38 -14.97 5.10
C ALA A 14 27.83 -14.98 5.13
N LEU A 15 27.09 -14.78 6.24
CA LEU A 15 27.39 -14.26 7.59
C LEU A 15 28.38 -13.09 7.65
N ALA A 16 28.10 -12.03 6.88
CA ALA A 16 28.56 -10.66 7.16
C ALA A 16 27.84 -9.65 6.25
N ALA A 17 26.60 -9.26 6.58
CA ALA A 17 26.02 -7.97 6.18
C ALA A 17 24.75 -7.58 6.97
N VAL A 18 24.53 -8.19 8.14
CA VAL A 18 23.63 -7.64 9.17
C VAL A 18 24.51 -6.95 10.18
N ALA A 19 24.94 -5.74 9.84
CA ALA A 19 25.38 -4.73 10.80
C ALA A 19 25.56 -3.39 10.07
N ILE A 20 24.55 -2.51 10.22
CA ILE A 20 24.72 -1.06 10.38
C ILE A 20 24.95 -0.28 9.07
N PRO A 21 23.97 0.57 8.70
CA PRO A 21 23.96 1.91 9.28
C PRO A 21 22.70 2.19 10.10
N PHE A 22 22.69 1.64 11.31
CA PHE A 22 22.08 2.26 12.49
C PHE A 22 22.88 3.51 12.96
N ALA A 23 23.89 3.94 12.20
CA ALA A 23 24.81 5.02 12.56
C ALA A 23 24.46 6.39 11.89
N VAL A 24 23.33 6.51 11.19
CA VAL A 24 22.92 7.79 10.55
C VAL A 24 21.63 8.38 11.14
N ILE A 25 20.84 7.62 11.92
CA ILE A 25 19.63 8.15 12.59
C ILE A 25 19.86 8.45 14.08
N ALA A 26 20.99 8.02 14.66
CA ALA A 26 21.33 8.28 16.07
C ALA A 26 22.23 9.53 16.29
N ALA A 27 22.55 10.31 15.25
CA ALA A 27 23.46 11.45 15.34
C ALA A 27 22.77 12.84 15.27
N LEU A 28 21.46 12.94 15.04
CA LEU A 28 20.79 14.24 14.86
C LEU A 28 19.35 14.32 15.44
N ASP A 29 19.10 13.79 16.65
CA ASP A 29 18.00 14.34 17.49
C ASP A 29 18.29 14.16 19.01
N PRO A 30 18.53 15.25 19.77
CA PRO A 30 19.02 15.22 21.15
C PRO A 30 17.94 15.16 22.25
N ARG A 31 16.78 14.51 22.06
CA ARG A 31 15.71 14.52 23.09
C ARG A 31 15.17 13.18 23.58
N ILE A 32 15.85 12.07 23.34
CA ILE A 32 15.48 10.77 23.93
C ILE A 32 16.65 10.16 24.71
N GLY A 33 16.88 10.70 25.91
CA GLY A 33 17.50 9.99 27.03
C GLY A 33 16.40 9.59 28.01
N TRP A 34 16.15 8.29 28.13
CA TRP A 34 15.10 7.70 28.95
C TRP A 34 15.38 7.82 30.46
N LEU A 35 14.35 8.27 31.20
CA LEU A 35 13.83 7.76 32.48
C LEU A 35 14.81 7.06 33.45
N ARG A 36 14.99 7.60 34.68
CA ARG A 36 14.53 7.01 35.99
C ARG A 36 15.06 7.74 37.25
N PRO A 37 14.54 7.43 38.46
CA PRO A 37 14.21 8.39 39.52
C PRO A 37 15.38 8.73 40.47
N ARG A 38 15.25 9.89 41.12
CA ARG A 38 16.16 10.40 42.15
C ARG A 38 15.60 10.07 43.54
N PRO A 39 16.29 9.30 44.39
CA PRO A 39 16.15 9.38 45.84
C PRO A 39 17.10 10.48 46.40
N ALA A 40 16.79 10.94 47.60
CA ALA A 40 17.41 12.09 48.27
C ALA A 40 18.78 11.80 48.91
N SER A 41 19.56 12.88 49.08
CA SER A 41 20.70 13.11 50.02
C SER A 41 22.00 12.31 49.72
N GLU A 42 23.24 12.72 50.03
CA GLU A 42 23.87 13.88 50.67
C GLU A 42 25.40 13.85 50.33
N THR A 43 26.03 15.03 50.24
CA THR A 43 27.43 15.41 50.60
C THR A 43 28.72 14.65 50.16
N VAL A 44 29.58 15.42 49.44
CA VAL A 44 31.00 15.78 49.77
C VAL A 44 32.22 15.11 49.05
N GLN A 45 33.05 16.03 48.50
CA GLN A 45 34.52 16.04 48.23
C GLN A 45 35.18 15.31 47.04
N ALA A 46 36.07 16.09 46.38
CA ALA A 46 36.98 15.77 45.27
C ALA A 46 38.44 15.56 45.78
N PRO A 47 39.49 15.55 44.90
CA PRO A 47 39.99 14.58 43.90
C PRO A 47 41.46 14.15 44.30
N PRO A 48 42.48 13.84 43.43
CA PRO A 48 42.60 13.51 41.98
C PRO A 48 43.53 12.28 41.68
N SER A 49 43.76 11.94 40.38
CA SER A 49 45.12 11.69 39.78
C SER A 49 45.17 10.87 38.47
N ARG A 50 45.96 11.41 37.51
CA ARG A 50 46.91 10.77 36.54
C ARG A 50 46.44 10.11 35.21
N LEU A 51 46.92 10.71 34.11
CA LEU A 51 47.36 10.11 32.83
C LEU A 51 48.83 9.64 32.94
N PRO A 52 49.31 8.68 32.12
CA PRO A 52 49.98 8.98 30.82
C PRO A 52 49.71 7.92 29.72
N ASP A 53 49.55 8.28 28.44
CA ASP A 53 50.55 8.45 27.35
C ASP A 53 51.01 7.14 26.66
N ARG A 54 50.73 7.00 25.34
CA ARG A 54 51.61 6.42 24.28
C ARG A 54 50.92 6.27 22.92
N SER A 55 51.41 7.03 21.94
CA SER A 55 51.55 6.68 20.50
C SER A 55 53.03 6.24 20.27
N PRO A 56 53.57 5.77 19.11
CA PRO A 56 53.18 6.03 17.69
C PRO A 56 53.49 4.91 16.64
N ALA A 57 53.34 5.28 15.35
CA ALA A 57 54.04 4.77 14.13
C ALA A 57 53.55 3.42 13.52
N GLU A 58 53.59 3.11 12.22
CA GLU A 58 54.20 3.75 11.05
C GLU A 58 53.60 3.16 9.74
N ALA A 59 53.86 3.85 8.63
CA ALA A 59 53.46 3.59 7.25
C ALA A 59 54.02 2.30 6.62
N THR A 60 53.45 1.83 5.50
CA THR A 60 54.17 1.38 4.28
C THR A 60 53.22 1.21 3.08
N SER A 61 53.38 2.11 2.10
CA SER A 61 53.56 1.96 0.64
C SER A 61 52.98 0.79 -0.18
N ALA A 62 52.49 1.18 -1.37
CA ALA A 62 51.93 0.41 -2.50
C ALA A 62 52.88 -0.62 -3.17
N PRO A 63 52.41 -1.45 -4.14
CA PRO A 63 52.36 -0.96 -5.53
C PRO A 63 51.17 -1.45 -6.40
N ARG A 64 50.95 -0.65 -7.44
CA ARG A 64 50.09 -0.82 -8.62
C ARG A 64 50.69 -1.87 -9.59
N PRO A 65 49.85 -2.55 -10.40
CA PRO A 65 50.21 -2.68 -11.80
C PRO A 65 49.08 -2.27 -12.75
N GLU A 66 49.46 -1.47 -13.75
CA GLU A 66 48.75 -1.25 -15.01
C GLU A 66 49.00 -2.43 -15.96
N ALA A 67 48.02 -2.75 -16.82
CA ALA A 67 48.16 -3.15 -18.23
C ALA A 67 46.77 -3.64 -18.72
N ARG A 68 46.07 -2.85 -19.55
CA ARG A 68 46.09 -2.84 -21.03
C ARG A 68 45.20 -3.91 -21.67
N SER A 69 44.26 -3.39 -22.48
CA SER A 69 43.78 -3.89 -23.78
C SER A 69 43.05 -5.25 -23.80
N GLU A 70 42.00 -5.52 -24.56
CA GLU A 70 41.70 -5.14 -25.94
C GLU A 70 40.20 -5.12 -26.24
N THR A 71 39.83 -4.16 -27.07
CA THR A 71 38.60 -4.09 -27.86
C THR A 71 38.55 -5.26 -28.84
N ARG A 72 37.48 -6.06 -28.84
CA ARG A 72 37.17 -6.96 -29.96
C ARG A 72 35.71 -6.81 -30.36
N SER A 73 35.49 -5.87 -31.28
CA SER A 73 34.31 -5.85 -32.14
C SER A 73 34.39 -7.02 -33.11
N GLU A 74 33.56 -8.04 -32.91
CA GLU A 74 33.32 -9.04 -33.94
C GLU A 74 32.21 -8.53 -34.86
N SER A 75 32.64 -7.98 -36.00
CA SER A 75 31.79 -7.67 -37.14
C SER A 75 31.43 -8.97 -37.86
N TRP A 76 30.19 -9.44 -37.71
CA TRP A 76 29.64 -10.46 -38.59
C TRP A 76 29.33 -9.87 -39.98
N PRO A 77 29.64 -10.57 -41.08
CA PRO A 77 29.22 -10.16 -42.42
C PRO A 77 27.70 -10.36 -42.60
N PRO A 78 27.00 -9.47 -43.33
CA PRO A 78 25.59 -9.69 -43.65
C PRO A 78 25.43 -10.87 -44.60
N ALA A 79 24.47 -11.74 -44.31
CA ALA A 79 24.10 -12.86 -45.16
C ALA A 79 23.52 -12.38 -46.50
N PRO A 80 23.76 -13.10 -47.62
CA PRO A 80 23.19 -12.75 -48.92
C PRO A 80 21.66 -12.97 -48.92
N GLU A 81 20.94 -11.96 -49.42
CA GLU A 81 19.50 -11.98 -49.61
C GLU A 81 19.09 -13.13 -50.54
N ARG A 82 18.27 -14.05 -50.03
CA ARG A 82 17.58 -15.05 -50.85
C ARG A 82 16.20 -14.50 -51.23
N PRO A 83 15.84 -14.46 -52.52
CA PRO A 83 14.52 -14.01 -52.94
C PRO A 83 13.43 -14.98 -52.46
N CYS A 84 12.44 -14.46 -51.74
CA CYS A 84 11.27 -15.22 -51.27
C CYS A 84 10.41 -15.67 -52.47
N PRO A 85 10.18 -16.98 -52.68
CA PRO A 85 9.42 -17.48 -53.82
C PRO A 85 7.90 -17.40 -53.64
N VAL A 86 7.39 -16.68 -52.64
CA VAL A 86 5.95 -16.55 -52.36
C VAL A 86 5.57 -15.13 -51.90
N CYS A 87 6.20 -14.10 -52.48
CA CYS A 87 5.65 -12.74 -52.45
C CYS A 87 4.82 -12.53 -53.72
N ALA A 88 3.80 -13.37 -53.92
CA ALA A 88 2.70 -13.01 -54.82
C ALA A 88 1.94 -11.89 -54.11
N ALA A 89 1.81 -10.74 -54.78
CA ALA A 89 0.96 -9.65 -54.36
C ALA A 89 -0.44 -10.20 -54.09
N ALA A 90 -0.83 -10.27 -52.82
CA ALA A 90 -2.20 -10.53 -52.46
C ALA A 90 -3.00 -9.30 -52.89
N ASP A 91 -3.85 -9.48 -53.90
CA ASP A 91 -4.88 -8.55 -54.28
C ASP A 91 -5.60 -8.06 -53.02
N ALA A 92 -5.61 -6.74 -52.84
CA ALA A 92 -6.36 -6.11 -51.77
C ALA A 92 -7.83 -6.57 -51.86
N PRO A 93 -8.44 -7.06 -50.78
CA PRO A 93 -9.86 -7.37 -50.80
C PRO A 93 -10.62 -6.07 -51.13
N ALA A 94 -11.47 -6.14 -52.14
CA ALA A 94 -12.34 -5.04 -52.54
C ALA A 94 -13.07 -4.48 -51.30
N PRO A 95 -13.20 -3.16 -51.16
CA PRO A 95 -13.89 -2.59 -50.01
C PRO A 95 -15.35 -3.08 -50.02
N LEU A 96 -15.71 -3.85 -49.00
CA LEU A 96 -17.09 -4.18 -48.67
C LEU A 96 -17.85 -2.87 -48.49
N ARG A 97 -18.58 -2.46 -49.54
CA ARG A 97 -19.58 -1.39 -49.49
C ARG A 97 -20.66 -1.83 -48.50
N GLY A 98 -20.59 -1.26 -47.30
CA GLY A 98 -21.58 -1.50 -46.25
C GLY A 98 -21.00 -1.41 -44.84
N ALA A 99 -20.03 -0.54 -44.59
CA ALA A 99 -19.74 -0.13 -43.22
C ALA A 99 -20.91 0.75 -42.76
N LEU A 100 -21.78 0.19 -41.93
CA LEU A 100 -22.66 0.98 -41.07
C LEU A 100 -21.79 2.05 -40.39
N PRO A 101 -22.23 3.32 -40.29
CA PRO A 101 -21.51 4.31 -39.52
C PRO A 101 -21.39 3.78 -38.11
N ASP A 102 -20.17 3.37 -37.73
CA ASP A 102 -19.84 3.06 -36.34
C ASP A 102 -20.04 4.38 -35.60
N PRO A 103 -21.08 4.52 -34.76
CA PRO A 103 -21.26 5.76 -34.03
C PRO A 103 -20.05 5.87 -33.11
N ASP A 104 -19.11 6.75 -33.46
CA ASP A 104 -17.94 7.09 -32.63
C ASP A 104 -18.42 7.22 -31.18
N ILE A 105 -18.12 6.21 -30.36
CA ILE A 105 -18.49 6.20 -28.95
C ILE A 105 -17.65 7.31 -28.31
N GLN A 106 -18.24 8.51 -28.24
CA GLN A 106 -17.62 9.65 -27.60
C GLN A 106 -17.51 9.35 -26.12
N ILE A 107 -16.32 8.96 -25.67
CA ILE A 107 -16.01 8.87 -24.24
C ILE A 107 -15.88 10.31 -23.75
N PRO A 108 -16.77 10.79 -22.87
CA PRO A 108 -16.68 12.15 -22.37
C PRO A 108 -15.35 12.34 -21.62
N ASP A 109 -14.64 13.43 -21.91
CA ASP A 109 -13.47 13.81 -21.14
C ASP A 109 -13.90 14.26 -19.74
N VAL A 110 -13.64 13.40 -18.76
CA VAL A 110 -13.95 13.63 -17.34
C VAL A 110 -12.72 14.11 -16.55
N SER A 111 -11.59 14.43 -17.20
CA SER A 111 -10.33 14.78 -16.52
C SER A 111 -10.47 15.97 -15.58
N ALA A 112 -11.13 17.05 -16.03
CA ALA A 112 -11.39 18.23 -15.23
C ALA A 112 -12.30 17.93 -14.02
N GLU A 113 -13.34 17.12 -14.21
CA GLU A 113 -14.21 16.67 -13.11
C GLU A 113 -13.41 15.88 -12.06
N ARG A 114 -12.55 14.96 -12.52
CA ARG A 114 -11.72 14.11 -11.65
C ARG A 114 -10.68 14.93 -10.90
N ALA A 115 -10.04 15.90 -11.53
CA ALA A 115 -9.13 16.83 -10.87
C ALA A 115 -9.86 17.64 -9.79
N ALA A 116 -11.02 18.21 -10.10
CA ALA A 116 -11.81 18.95 -9.13
C ALA A 116 -12.30 18.08 -7.96
N GLN A 117 -12.66 16.82 -8.21
CA GLN A 117 -13.01 15.85 -7.15
C GLN A 117 -11.82 15.53 -6.27
N ARG A 118 -10.65 15.28 -6.86
CA ARG A 118 -9.40 15.02 -6.13
C ARG A 118 -9.05 16.17 -5.20
N GLU A 119 -9.07 17.42 -5.68
CA GLU A 119 -8.76 18.58 -4.85
C GLU A 119 -9.74 18.72 -3.67
N ARG A 120 -11.03 18.45 -3.87
CA ARG A 120 -12.01 18.41 -2.76
C ARG A 120 -11.68 17.34 -1.73
N LEU A 121 -11.36 16.12 -2.18
CA LEU A 121 -11.01 15.01 -1.29
C LEU A 121 -9.72 15.30 -0.50
N ILE A 122 -8.73 15.96 -1.11
CA ILE A 122 -7.52 16.42 -0.43
C ILE A 122 -7.89 17.41 0.68
N GLY A 123 -8.76 18.40 0.40
CA GLY A 123 -9.25 19.35 1.41
C GLY A 123 -10.01 18.73 2.58
N TRP A 124 -10.53 17.51 2.42
CA TRP A 124 -11.21 16.75 3.47
C TRP A 124 -10.30 15.75 4.21
N THR A 125 -9.06 15.60 3.76
CA THR A 125 -8.08 14.70 4.37
C THR A 125 -7.48 15.33 5.62
N ALA A 126 -7.46 14.58 6.72
CA ALA A 126 -6.82 14.96 7.97
C ALA A 126 -5.29 14.92 7.84
N HIS A 127 -4.61 15.77 8.60
CA HIS A 127 -3.16 15.67 8.74
C HIS A 127 -2.76 14.30 9.33
N PRO A 128 -1.73 13.62 8.81
CA PRO A 128 -1.34 12.28 9.28
C PRO A 128 -1.14 12.18 10.80
N ASP A 129 -0.56 13.20 11.43
CA ASP A 129 -0.36 13.24 12.89
C ASP A 129 -1.66 13.19 13.70
N ARG A 130 -2.78 13.66 13.12
CA ARG A 130 -4.10 13.57 13.74
C ARG A 130 -4.79 12.23 13.48
N VAL A 131 -4.39 11.53 12.41
CA VAL A 131 -4.93 10.20 12.07
C VAL A 131 -4.25 9.11 12.91
N SER A 132 -2.94 9.25 13.12
CA SER A 132 -2.20 8.34 14.00
C SER A 132 -2.79 8.36 15.41
N GLY A 133 -3.20 7.20 15.93
CA GLY A 133 -3.83 7.07 17.24
C GLY A 133 -5.29 7.52 17.32
N SER A 134 -5.93 7.94 16.22
CA SER A 134 -7.35 8.36 16.21
C SER A 134 -8.36 7.20 16.27
N ALA A 135 -7.86 5.97 16.26
CA ALA A 135 -8.64 4.75 16.32
C ALA A 135 -7.93 3.70 17.17
N ALA A 136 -8.71 2.88 17.89
CA ALA A 136 -8.21 1.71 18.61
C ALA A 136 -8.18 0.45 17.72
N ALA A 137 -8.87 0.51 16.59
CA ALA A 137 -9.07 -0.59 15.66
C ALA A 137 -9.36 -0.09 14.25
N LEU A 138 -9.00 -0.91 13.26
CA LEU A 138 -9.17 -0.59 11.84
C LEU A 138 -9.97 -1.71 11.14
N ASP A 139 -11.02 -1.34 10.44
CA ASP A 139 -11.85 -2.24 9.64
C ASP A 139 -11.73 -1.93 8.17
N LEU A 140 -11.07 -2.82 7.43
CA LEU A 140 -11.09 -2.81 5.98
C LEU A 140 -12.37 -3.52 5.53
N ILE A 141 -13.17 -2.84 4.73
CA ILE A 141 -14.43 -3.37 4.21
C ILE A 141 -14.30 -3.48 2.70
N GLY A 142 -14.19 -4.72 2.22
CA GLY A 142 -14.24 -5.01 0.79
C GLY A 142 -15.68 -5.05 0.30
N LEU A 143 -15.94 -4.35 -0.80
CA LEU A 143 -17.26 -4.23 -1.39
C LEU A 143 -17.30 -4.91 -2.75
N VAL A 144 -18.28 -5.80 -2.93
CA VAL A 144 -18.57 -6.43 -4.23
C VAL A 144 -20.00 -6.11 -4.61
N PHE A 145 -20.22 -5.71 -5.86
CA PHE A 145 -21.57 -5.45 -6.36
C PHE A 145 -21.86 -6.38 -7.54
N THR A 146 -22.78 -7.31 -7.31
CA THR A 146 -23.27 -8.27 -8.31
C THR A 146 -24.61 -7.83 -8.90
N ALA A 147 -25.36 -6.99 -8.18
CA ALA A 147 -26.59 -6.40 -8.68
C ALA A 147 -26.29 -5.32 -9.73
N PRO A 148 -27.10 -5.18 -10.81
CA PRO A 148 -27.01 -4.06 -11.73
C PRO A 148 -27.14 -2.71 -11.01
N ARG A 149 -26.67 -1.65 -11.64
CA ARG A 149 -26.90 -0.29 -11.13
C ARG A 149 -28.20 0.25 -11.68
N ASP A 150 -28.92 1.00 -10.86
CA ASP A 150 -30.08 1.76 -11.34
C ASP A 150 -29.66 2.71 -12.48
N PRO A 151 -30.34 2.66 -13.64
CA PRO A 151 -30.04 3.52 -14.78
C PRO A 151 -30.05 5.00 -14.37
N GLY A 152 -29.08 5.76 -14.87
CA GLY A 152 -28.97 7.20 -14.58
C GLY A 152 -28.26 7.57 -13.28
N THR A 153 -27.93 6.62 -12.41
CA THR A 153 -27.09 6.89 -11.24
C THR A 153 -25.60 6.70 -11.57
N GLY A 154 -24.81 7.77 -11.52
CA GLY A 154 -23.36 7.71 -11.81
C GLY A 154 -22.53 6.98 -10.74
N TYR A 155 -23.08 6.87 -9.53
CA TYR A 155 -22.44 6.31 -8.35
C TYR A 155 -23.47 5.54 -7.51
N ARG A 156 -23.10 4.39 -6.95
CA ARG A 156 -23.96 3.70 -5.97
C ARG A 156 -23.86 4.38 -4.61
N PRO A 157 -24.97 4.69 -3.94
CA PRO A 157 -24.91 5.23 -2.59
C PRO A 157 -24.47 4.14 -1.60
N LEU A 158 -23.65 4.53 -0.62
CA LEU A 158 -23.32 3.70 0.54
C LEU A 158 -23.21 4.59 1.77
N ALA A 159 -24.04 4.31 2.78
CA ALA A 159 -23.97 4.94 4.09
C ALA A 159 -23.14 4.09 5.06
N ILE A 160 -22.29 4.76 5.83
CA ILE A 160 -21.47 4.15 6.89
C ILE A 160 -21.79 4.88 8.20
N ASP A 161 -22.17 4.11 9.22
CA ASP A 161 -22.51 4.59 10.55
C ASP A 161 -21.46 4.06 11.56
N LEU A 162 -20.83 4.99 12.30
CA LEU A 162 -19.83 4.69 13.32
C LEU A 162 -20.31 4.99 14.75
N ALA A 163 -21.57 5.34 14.96
CA ALA A 163 -22.11 5.75 16.26
C ALA A 163 -21.96 4.65 17.30
N GLY A 164 -22.19 3.40 16.89
CA GLY A 164 -22.05 2.22 17.75
C GLY A 164 -20.60 1.79 17.99
N ALA A 165 -19.61 2.37 17.29
CA ALA A 165 -18.20 2.05 17.47
C ALA A 165 -17.29 3.27 17.22
N PRO A 166 -17.35 4.27 18.12
CA PRO A 166 -16.69 5.57 17.93
C PRO A 166 -15.15 5.49 17.92
N ASP A 167 -14.56 4.37 18.34
CA ASP A 167 -13.13 4.11 18.39
C ASP A 167 -12.59 3.33 17.17
N ARG A 168 -13.44 2.90 16.23
CA ARG A 168 -13.05 2.11 15.03
C ARG A 168 -13.00 2.93 13.75
N ALA A 169 -11.87 2.90 13.04
CA ALA A 169 -11.76 3.53 11.73
C ALA A 169 -12.14 2.54 10.63
N VAL A 170 -12.68 3.04 9.52
CA VAL A 170 -13.08 2.21 8.38
C VAL A 170 -12.25 2.59 7.15
N VAL A 171 -11.76 1.59 6.44
CA VAL A 171 -11.21 1.76 5.09
C VAL A 171 -12.09 0.99 4.12
N VAL A 172 -12.73 1.70 3.20
CA VAL A 172 -13.55 1.08 2.15
C VAL A 172 -12.65 0.67 0.99
N VAL A 173 -12.75 -0.58 0.56
CA VAL A 173 -12.08 -1.11 -0.63
C VAL A 173 -13.14 -1.46 -1.66
N THR A 174 -13.12 -0.78 -2.82
CA THR A 174 -14.15 -0.94 -3.85
C THR A 174 -13.57 -0.93 -5.26
N GLU A 175 -14.23 -1.63 -6.17
CA GLU A 175 -13.90 -1.65 -7.59
C GLU A 175 -14.96 -1.00 -8.48
N GLN A 176 -16.07 -0.56 -7.89
CA GLN A 176 -17.14 0.14 -8.60
C GLN A 176 -17.30 1.57 -8.10
N PRO A 177 -17.84 2.48 -8.94
CA PRO A 177 -18.06 3.84 -8.51
C PRO A 177 -19.08 3.98 -7.37
N LEU A 178 -18.68 4.63 -6.27
CA LEU A 178 -19.50 4.82 -5.07
C LEU A 178 -19.67 6.29 -4.67
N ARG A 179 -20.81 6.61 -4.05
CA ARG A 179 -21.03 7.84 -3.29
C ARG A 179 -21.15 7.46 -1.82
N LEU A 180 -20.10 7.71 -1.07
CA LEU A 180 -19.99 7.35 0.35
C LEU A 180 -20.59 8.47 1.22
N ALA A 181 -21.35 8.11 2.24
CA ALA A 181 -21.81 9.02 3.27
C ALA A 181 -21.40 8.46 4.63
N LEU A 182 -20.80 9.30 5.49
CA LEU A 182 -20.53 8.93 6.87
C LEU A 182 -21.61 9.58 7.74
N THR A 183 -22.66 8.83 8.08
CA THR A 183 -23.90 9.36 8.65
C THR A 183 -23.75 9.77 10.10
N SER A 184 -22.82 9.15 10.82
CA SER A 184 -22.52 9.49 12.21
C SER A 184 -21.00 9.45 12.44
N LEU A 185 -20.49 10.47 13.13
CA LEU A 185 -19.09 10.53 13.53
C LEU A 185 -18.98 11.29 14.85
N PRO A 186 -18.11 10.84 15.77
CA PRO A 186 -17.75 11.65 16.93
C PRO A 186 -17.14 12.99 16.48
N PRO A 187 -17.58 14.14 17.06
CA PRO A 187 -17.25 15.48 16.54
C PRO A 187 -15.76 15.81 16.48
N ASP A 188 -14.92 15.13 17.28
CA ASP A 188 -13.48 15.40 17.39
C ASP A 188 -12.59 14.41 16.62
N ARG A 189 -13.21 13.48 15.88
CA ARG A 189 -12.48 12.37 15.28
C ARG A 189 -11.88 12.74 13.92
N ALA A 190 -10.56 12.75 13.88
CA ALA A 190 -9.81 12.91 12.65
C ALA A 190 -9.65 11.57 11.90
N GLY A 191 -9.89 11.61 10.60
CA GLY A 191 -9.61 10.54 9.67
C GLY A 191 -10.34 9.24 9.98
N ALA A 192 -11.65 9.27 10.19
CA ALA A 192 -12.40 8.04 10.49
C ALA A 192 -12.62 7.15 9.26
N LEU A 193 -12.49 7.71 8.06
CA LEU A 193 -12.72 7.02 6.79
C LEU A 193 -11.47 7.06 5.91
N GLY A 194 -10.98 5.91 5.48
CA GLY A 194 -10.05 5.77 4.36
C GLY A 194 -10.74 5.13 3.15
N VAL A 195 -10.20 5.35 1.96
CA VAL A 195 -10.75 4.75 0.73
C VAL A 195 -9.64 4.20 -0.17
N GLU A 196 -9.81 2.97 -0.63
CA GLU A 196 -9.03 2.32 -1.68
C GLU A 196 -9.99 2.00 -2.83
N ALA A 197 -9.77 2.56 -4.01
CA ALA A 197 -10.73 2.39 -5.11
C ALA A 197 -10.09 2.28 -6.49
N SER A 198 -10.41 1.22 -7.24
CA SER A 198 -10.03 1.17 -8.67
C SER A 198 -10.95 2.02 -9.55
N ALA A 199 -12.13 2.39 -9.03
CA ALA A 199 -13.10 3.26 -9.68
C ALA A 199 -13.25 4.61 -8.94
N ALA A 200 -13.91 5.57 -9.59
CA ALA A 200 -14.11 6.90 -9.02
C ALA A 200 -15.06 6.83 -7.84
N PHE A 201 -14.88 7.67 -6.82
CA PHE A 201 -15.82 7.75 -5.71
C PHE A 201 -16.04 9.20 -5.27
N GLY A 202 -17.23 9.50 -4.75
CA GLY A 202 -17.55 10.77 -4.12
C GLY A 202 -17.86 10.60 -2.64
N LEU A 203 -17.77 11.69 -1.88
CA LEU A 203 -18.40 11.79 -0.56
C LEU A 203 -19.66 12.65 -0.65
N ALA A 204 -20.75 12.24 -0.01
CA ALA A 204 -21.98 13.02 0.07
C ALA A 204 -21.80 14.26 0.96
N ASP A 205 -21.26 14.07 2.16
CA ASP A 205 -21.09 15.11 3.18
C ASP A 205 -19.61 15.23 3.58
N GLY A 206 -18.83 15.86 2.69
CA GLY A 206 -17.40 16.07 2.92
C GLY A 206 -17.13 17.20 3.90
N ARG A 207 -16.21 16.98 4.84
CA ARG A 207 -15.72 18.00 5.78
C ARG A 207 -14.23 17.83 6.05
N SER A 208 -13.57 18.92 6.44
CA SER A 208 -12.16 18.88 6.79
C SER A 208 -11.89 17.87 7.89
N GLY A 209 -10.86 17.04 7.70
CA GLY A 209 -10.46 16.02 8.67
C GLY A 209 -11.32 14.75 8.70
N LEU A 210 -12.31 14.61 7.81
CA LEU A 210 -13.14 13.39 7.73
C LEU A 210 -12.32 12.19 7.24
N LEU A 211 -11.51 12.39 6.20
CA LEU A 211 -10.74 11.34 5.55
C LEU A 211 -9.40 11.13 6.24
N ALA A 212 -9.02 9.89 6.51
CA ALA A 212 -7.63 9.54 6.86
C ALA A 212 -6.70 9.65 5.65
N GLY A 213 -7.28 9.56 4.45
CA GLY A 213 -6.64 9.61 3.16
C GLY A 213 -7.47 8.83 2.14
N PHE A 214 -6.98 8.79 0.90
CA PHE A 214 -7.54 7.94 -0.13
C PHE A 214 -6.48 7.54 -1.14
N ARG A 215 -6.65 6.37 -1.74
CA ARG A 215 -5.90 5.88 -2.90
C ARG A 215 -6.90 5.43 -3.94
N ALA A 216 -7.01 6.16 -5.04
CA ALA A 216 -7.90 5.77 -6.12
C ALA A 216 -7.27 6.01 -7.48
N LEU A 217 -7.40 5.03 -8.39
CA LEU A 217 -6.81 5.11 -9.73
C LEU A 217 -7.30 6.35 -10.50
N PRO A 218 -8.61 6.68 -10.50
CA PRO A 218 -9.10 7.87 -11.22
C PRO A 218 -8.65 9.21 -10.62
N TYR A 219 -8.04 9.18 -9.43
CA TYR A 219 -7.47 10.35 -8.75
C TYR A 219 -5.94 10.34 -8.72
N GLY A 220 -5.31 9.52 -9.58
CA GLY A 220 -3.87 9.52 -9.80
C GLY A 220 -3.06 8.59 -8.91
N ALA A 221 -3.70 7.66 -8.17
CA ALA A 221 -2.96 6.63 -7.46
C ALA A 221 -2.33 5.65 -8.46
N ALA A 222 -1.06 5.30 -8.27
CA ALA A 222 -0.36 4.34 -9.13
C ALA A 222 -0.87 2.89 -8.94
N ALA A 223 -1.31 2.55 -7.73
CA ALA A 223 -1.88 1.26 -7.39
C ALA A 223 -2.85 1.39 -6.21
N VAL A 224 -3.83 0.48 -6.15
CA VAL A 224 -4.85 0.42 -5.10
C VAL A 224 -4.97 -1.01 -4.58
N ALA A 225 -5.48 -1.16 -3.36
CA ALA A 225 -5.78 -2.47 -2.80
C ALA A 225 -6.85 -3.18 -3.64
N PRO A 226 -6.64 -4.44 -4.05
CA PRO A 226 -7.74 -5.22 -4.63
C PRO A 226 -8.75 -5.61 -3.54
N VAL A 227 -10.00 -5.84 -3.94
CA VAL A 227 -10.98 -6.46 -3.03
C VAL A 227 -10.60 -7.92 -2.85
N LEU A 228 -10.39 -8.36 -1.61
CA LEU A 228 -10.05 -9.75 -1.30
C LEU A 228 -11.29 -10.66 -1.35
N ASP A 229 -11.69 -10.98 -2.57
CA ASP A 229 -12.82 -11.83 -2.92
C ASP A 229 -12.35 -13.29 -3.15
N PRO A 230 -12.89 -14.29 -2.43
CA PRO A 230 -12.54 -15.70 -2.63
C PRO A 230 -12.68 -16.20 -4.06
N SER A 231 -13.62 -15.65 -4.83
CA SER A 231 -13.84 -16.03 -6.25
C SER A 231 -12.74 -15.53 -7.18
N ARG A 232 -11.97 -14.51 -6.76
CA ARG A 232 -10.90 -13.84 -7.52
C ARG A 232 -9.56 -13.90 -6.80
N PHE A 233 -9.46 -14.79 -5.81
CA PHE A 233 -8.32 -14.90 -4.92
C PHE A 233 -7.11 -15.52 -5.63
N GLY A 234 -5.96 -14.86 -5.50
CA GLY A 234 -4.67 -15.36 -5.97
C GLY A 234 -3.50 -14.80 -5.16
N PRO A 235 -2.27 -15.37 -5.27
CA PRO A 235 -1.12 -14.95 -4.48
C PRO A 235 -0.73 -13.47 -4.68
N GLY A 236 -0.87 -12.96 -5.91
CA GLY A 236 -0.64 -11.53 -6.21
C GLY A 236 -1.66 -10.63 -5.49
N THR A 237 -2.95 -10.93 -5.65
CA THR A 237 -4.06 -10.22 -4.99
C THR A 237 -3.86 -10.16 -3.48
N LEU A 238 -3.48 -11.28 -2.85
CA LEU A 238 -3.24 -11.32 -1.41
C LEU A 238 -2.05 -10.43 -1.01
N ARG A 239 -0.96 -10.48 -1.76
CA ARG A 239 0.23 -9.66 -1.49
C ARG A 239 -0.10 -8.18 -1.53
N ASP A 240 -0.81 -7.74 -2.58
CA ASP A 240 -1.16 -6.33 -2.77
C ASP A 240 -2.16 -5.85 -1.71
N PHE A 241 -3.15 -6.69 -1.38
CA PHE A 241 -4.06 -6.44 -0.27
C PHE A 241 -3.30 -6.29 1.07
N CYS A 242 -2.38 -7.21 1.37
CA CYS A 242 -1.61 -7.18 2.60
C CYS A 242 -0.64 -6.00 2.67
N ALA A 243 -0.07 -5.57 1.54
CA ALA A 243 0.73 -4.35 1.45
C ALA A 243 -0.12 -3.12 1.79
N ALA A 244 -1.31 -2.99 1.20
CA ALA A 244 -2.22 -1.89 1.51
C ALA A 244 -2.70 -1.92 2.97
N LEU A 245 -3.04 -3.10 3.50
CA LEU A 245 -3.41 -3.26 4.91
C LEU A 245 -2.32 -2.73 5.86
N ARG A 246 -1.05 -3.02 5.57
CA ARG A 246 0.09 -2.53 6.37
C ARG A 246 0.24 -1.01 6.26
N LEU A 247 0.07 -0.43 5.08
CA LEU A 247 0.12 1.03 4.89
C LEU A 247 -0.96 1.73 5.73
N TRP A 248 -2.20 1.24 5.69
CA TRP A 248 -3.27 1.80 6.52
C TRP A 248 -3.04 1.57 8.01
N ALA A 249 -2.58 0.39 8.41
CA ALA A 249 -2.23 0.14 9.81
C ALA A 249 -1.18 1.12 10.32
N VAL A 250 -0.14 1.41 9.52
CA VAL A 250 0.90 2.41 9.84
C VAL A 250 0.32 3.83 9.92
N GLN A 251 -0.52 4.23 8.96
CA GLN A 251 -1.18 5.55 8.95
C GLN A 251 -1.96 5.83 10.24
N PHE A 252 -2.64 4.81 10.78
CA PHE A 252 -3.39 4.91 12.03
C PHE A 252 -2.54 4.63 13.28
N GLY A 253 -1.25 4.28 13.14
CA GLY A 253 -0.40 3.90 14.27
C GLY A 253 -0.82 2.59 14.95
N LEU A 254 -1.46 1.68 14.22
CA LEU A 254 -2.03 0.44 14.74
C LEU A 254 -1.17 -0.78 14.39
N PRO A 255 -1.02 -1.75 15.30
CA PRO A 255 -0.45 -3.04 14.93
C PRO A 255 -1.44 -3.81 14.05
N VAL A 256 -0.93 -4.63 13.12
CA VAL A 256 -1.77 -5.47 12.23
C VAL A 256 -2.72 -6.38 13.02
N GLY A 257 -2.40 -6.73 14.26
CA GLY A 257 -3.31 -7.49 15.14
C GLY A 257 -4.59 -6.75 15.56
N ARG A 258 -4.70 -5.44 15.30
CA ARG A 258 -5.88 -4.59 15.56
C ARG A 258 -6.69 -4.30 14.29
N THR A 259 -6.37 -4.98 13.19
CA THR A 259 -7.09 -4.83 11.93
C THR A 259 -8.07 -5.98 11.70
N ARG A 260 -9.11 -5.68 10.93
CA ARG A 260 -10.14 -6.63 10.53
C ARG A 260 -10.46 -6.41 9.07
N TYR A 261 -10.84 -7.47 8.39
CA TYR A 261 -11.33 -7.44 7.03
C TYR A 261 -12.71 -8.09 6.97
N THR A 262 -13.67 -7.39 6.36
CA THR A 262 -15.02 -7.91 6.11
C THR A 262 -15.34 -7.74 4.62
N LEU A 263 -15.79 -8.82 3.98
CA LEU A 263 -16.28 -8.78 2.59
C LEU A 263 -17.81 -8.71 2.61
N ILE A 264 -18.37 -7.69 1.97
CA ILE A 264 -19.81 -7.46 1.92
C ILE A 264 -20.25 -7.31 0.46
N GLU A 265 -21.30 -8.03 0.09
CA GLU A 265 -21.89 -7.99 -1.25
C GLU A 265 -23.16 -7.13 -1.27
N ASN A 266 -23.25 -6.24 -2.25
CA ASN A 266 -24.37 -5.31 -2.50
C ASN A 266 -24.86 -4.48 -1.28
N PRO A 267 -24.00 -3.93 -0.41
CA PRO A 267 -24.49 -3.10 0.68
C PRO A 267 -24.91 -1.71 0.20
N THR A 268 -25.96 -1.16 0.81
CA THR A 268 -26.27 0.27 0.75
C THR A 268 -26.10 0.95 2.11
N GLN A 269 -26.05 0.16 3.19
CA GLN A 269 -25.80 0.62 4.54
C GLN A 269 -24.87 -0.33 5.30
N ILE A 270 -23.94 0.25 6.06
CA ILE A 270 -23.05 -0.46 6.96
C ILE A 270 -22.99 0.30 8.29
N ALA A 271 -23.28 -0.37 9.39
CA ALA A 271 -23.16 0.19 10.73
C ALA A 271 -22.19 -0.63 11.58
N LEU A 272 -21.27 0.04 12.25
CA LEU A 272 -20.36 -0.59 13.20
C LEU A 272 -20.91 -0.42 14.61
N ALA A 273 -21.05 -1.54 15.34
CA ALA A 273 -21.54 -1.57 16.71
C ALA A 273 -20.65 -2.46 17.59
N GLY A 274 -19.82 -1.86 18.45
CA GLY A 274 -18.78 -2.55 19.19
C GLY A 274 -17.85 -3.31 18.24
N GLU A 275 -17.83 -4.64 18.35
CA GLU A 275 -17.07 -5.52 17.44
C GLU A 275 -17.88 -5.96 16.21
N ALA A 276 -19.19 -5.78 16.19
CA ALA A 276 -20.06 -6.23 15.11
C ALA A 276 -20.01 -5.29 13.89
N VAL A 277 -20.44 -5.83 12.75
CA VAL A 277 -20.70 -5.08 11.52
C VAL A 277 -22.11 -5.47 11.09
N HIS A 278 -23.02 -4.51 11.09
CA HIS A 278 -24.38 -4.64 10.60
C HIS A 278 -24.44 -4.08 9.18
N THR A 279 -25.18 -4.73 8.31
CA THR A 279 -25.34 -4.30 6.92
C THR A 279 -26.64 -4.85 6.35
N ASP A 280 -27.20 -4.12 5.39
CA ASP A 280 -28.32 -4.58 4.55
C ASP A 280 -27.84 -5.46 3.38
N GLY A 281 -26.53 -5.49 3.11
CA GLY A 281 -25.90 -6.39 2.14
C GLY A 281 -25.69 -7.80 2.67
N THR A 282 -25.12 -8.65 1.82
CA THR A 282 -24.77 -10.03 2.21
C THR A 282 -23.32 -10.10 2.67
N ALA A 283 -23.10 -10.35 3.96
CA ALA A 283 -21.76 -10.59 4.49
C ALA A 283 -21.22 -11.95 3.96
N ARG A 284 -20.12 -11.91 3.22
CA ARG A 284 -19.49 -13.11 2.62
C ARG A 284 -18.41 -13.73 3.49
N GLY A 285 -17.81 -12.95 4.37
CA GLY A 285 -16.79 -13.45 5.28
C GLY A 285 -16.12 -12.35 6.08
N ARG A 286 -15.48 -12.75 7.17
CA ARG A 286 -14.72 -11.86 8.04
C ARG A 286 -13.46 -12.54 8.55
N VAL A 287 -12.35 -11.81 8.53
CA VAL A 287 -11.05 -12.26 9.07
C VAL A 287 -10.48 -11.15 9.94
N SER A 288 -10.09 -11.45 11.17
CA SER A 288 -9.66 -10.44 12.14
C SER A 288 -8.36 -10.80 12.87
N GLY A 289 -7.71 -9.75 13.36
CA GLY A 289 -6.62 -9.81 14.34
C GLY A 289 -5.51 -10.78 13.96
N ARG A 290 -5.24 -11.76 14.83
CA ARG A 290 -4.15 -12.72 14.62
C ARG A 290 -4.31 -13.57 13.37
N ARG A 291 -5.54 -13.88 12.93
CA ARG A 291 -5.77 -14.65 11.70
C ARG A 291 -5.41 -13.82 10.47
N LEU A 292 -5.84 -12.56 10.43
CA LEU A 292 -5.49 -11.63 9.35
C LEU A 292 -3.98 -11.34 9.34
N ALA A 293 -3.38 -11.12 10.51
CA ALA A 293 -1.95 -10.93 10.63
C ALA A 293 -1.15 -12.14 10.15
N ARG A 294 -1.60 -13.38 10.42
CA ARG A 294 -0.95 -14.60 9.88
C ARG A 294 -1.10 -14.71 8.36
N LEU A 295 -2.30 -14.41 7.84
CA LEU A 295 -2.55 -14.40 6.41
C LEU A 295 -1.59 -13.43 5.69
N CYS A 296 -1.32 -12.27 6.31
CA CYS A 296 -0.40 -11.25 5.79
C CYS A 296 1.04 -11.37 6.28
N ARG A 297 1.51 -12.55 6.71
CA ARG A 297 2.95 -12.81 6.95
C ARG A 297 3.62 -13.56 5.80
N ALA A 298 2.83 -14.20 4.94
CA ALA A 298 3.30 -14.96 3.79
C ALA A 298 3.87 -14.05 2.69
#